data_AF-A0A7S0GFI4-F1
#
_entry.id   AF-A0A7S0GFI4-F1
#
_cell.length_a   1.000
_cell.length_b   1.000
_cell.length_c   1.000
_cell.angle_alpha   90.00
_cell.angle_beta   90.00
_cell.angle_gamma   90.00
#
_symmetry.space_group_name_H-M   'P 1'
#
loop_
_entity.id
_entity.type
_entity.pdbx_description
1 polymer ?
#
loop_
_entity_poly.entity_id
_entity_poly.type
_entity_poly.pdbx_seq_one_letter_code
_entity_poly.pdbx_strand_id
1 'polypeptide(L)'
;TTTTTTTTTTTSPDGTIVPGLPITVARRLMGSASTKALTSYLHQSCPSEWSALMVGSRIDWPEGTVSCEGWTSMAKCIRETPGTIGYIDTGHGHQENLEEVALLNSSGLYLTSKTAAANGGWGAALLNTLPTSAEADFSGVSLLNQPGEYTWPMVTLSYLYVRQTLSHIPSKGGTRSLLKLFLSVLVDGATIGEHCRRFGLESLPAGAAQLSREGIDVITVGDADAPQWSLESNTMRGAGMGEFVISTKRLTSYDAYTQGATMDEVQSVQADARASSSLTNARVDSLQERLQALETLVGKLEATIVGLKEQKQTNPGDDSVNPDTQEVPNVPAESTETV
;
A
#
# COMPACT_ATOMS: atom_id res chain seq x y z
N THR A 1 5.10 -6.16 45.10
CA THR A 1 6.01 -6.86 44.16
C THR A 1 5.18 -7.86 43.39
N THR A 2 4.59 -7.41 42.29
CA THR A 2 3.93 -8.28 41.32
C THR A 2 4.53 -7.90 39.98
N THR A 3 5.61 -8.58 39.63
CA THR A 3 6.31 -8.39 38.36
C THR A 3 5.47 -9.08 37.29
N THR A 4 4.59 -8.34 36.65
CA THR A 4 3.95 -8.79 35.41
C THR A 4 5.02 -8.71 34.33
N THR A 5 5.68 -9.84 34.05
CA THR A 5 6.59 -9.97 32.91
C THR A 5 5.75 -9.99 31.65
N THR A 6 5.35 -8.81 31.16
CA THR A 6 4.74 -8.68 29.84
C THR A 6 5.80 -9.11 28.83
N THR A 7 5.60 -10.27 28.21
CA THR A 7 6.49 -10.81 27.19
C THR A 7 6.18 -10.05 25.91
N THR A 8 6.69 -8.83 25.80
CA THR A 8 6.47 -8.00 24.63
C THR A 8 7.35 -8.52 23.50
N THR A 9 6.70 -9.08 22.50
CA THR A 9 7.31 -9.72 21.35
C THR A 9 7.61 -8.64 20.31
N THR A 10 8.88 -8.45 20.00
CA THR A 10 9.38 -7.46 19.02
C THR A 10 9.69 -8.17 17.71
N THR A 11 9.27 -7.59 16.60
CA THR A 11 9.65 -8.02 15.25
C THR A 11 11.02 -7.46 14.87
N SER A 12 11.90 -8.32 14.36
CA SER A 12 13.14 -7.96 13.67
C SER A 12 12.86 -7.49 12.24
N PRO A 13 13.85 -6.86 11.56
CA PRO A 13 13.76 -6.34 10.18
C PRO A 13 13.34 -7.30 9.05
N ASP A 14 13.05 -8.57 9.38
CA ASP A 14 12.49 -9.60 8.50
C ASP A 14 11.11 -10.11 8.97
N GLY A 15 10.47 -9.40 9.90
CA GLY A 15 9.22 -9.77 10.55
C GLY A 15 9.33 -10.93 11.56
N THR A 16 10.52 -11.46 11.87
CA THR A 16 10.63 -12.51 12.90
C THR A 16 10.54 -11.95 14.30
N ILE A 17 9.72 -12.57 15.15
CA ILE A 17 9.59 -12.15 16.53
C ILE A 17 10.82 -12.64 17.30
N VAL A 18 11.63 -11.73 17.86
CA VAL A 18 12.83 -12.08 18.65
C VAL A 18 12.50 -12.03 20.14
N PRO A 19 12.36 -13.17 20.83
CA PRO A 19 12.09 -13.19 22.26
C PRO A 19 13.24 -12.52 23.04
N GLY A 20 12.91 -11.58 23.91
CA GLY A 20 13.86 -10.94 24.84
C GLY A 20 14.59 -9.70 24.30
N LEU A 21 14.34 -9.26 23.07
CA LEU A 21 14.87 -7.98 22.57
C LEU A 21 14.12 -6.81 23.24
N PRO A 22 14.81 -5.92 23.99
CA PRO A 22 14.17 -4.79 24.66
C PRO A 22 13.47 -3.85 23.67
N ILE A 23 12.29 -3.35 24.04
CA ILE A 23 11.58 -2.33 23.26
C ILE A 23 12.10 -0.95 23.62
N THR A 24 12.51 -0.21 22.60
CA THR A 24 12.77 1.23 22.72
C THR A 24 11.61 1.99 22.07
N VAL A 25 10.90 2.83 22.84
CA VAL A 25 9.81 3.64 22.28
C VAL A 25 10.37 4.98 21.80
N ALA A 26 10.37 5.21 20.48
CA ALA A 26 10.75 6.47 19.86
C ALA A 26 9.54 7.39 19.69
N ARG A 27 9.71 8.67 20.06
CA ARG A 27 8.63 9.66 20.03
C ARG A 27 9.11 11.04 19.57
N ARG A 28 8.18 11.88 19.11
CA ARG A 28 8.40 13.31 18.82
C ARG A 28 8.52 14.11 20.13
N LEU A 29 9.33 15.16 20.14
CA LEU A 29 9.48 16.05 21.30
C LEU A 29 8.60 17.28 21.19
N MET A 30 8.62 17.88 20.00
CA MET A 30 7.87 19.09 19.70
C MET A 30 6.42 18.76 19.33
N GLY A 31 5.56 19.77 19.39
CA GLY A 31 4.15 19.66 19.00
C GLY A 31 4.01 19.08 17.59
N SER A 32 3.27 17.97 17.45
CA SER A 32 3.09 17.28 16.18
C SER A 32 1.66 16.75 16.02
N ALA A 33 1.09 16.90 14.83
CA ALA A 33 -0.21 16.33 14.49
C ALA A 33 -0.18 14.79 14.53
N SER A 34 0.93 14.16 14.10
CA SER A 34 1.10 12.71 14.21
C SER A 34 1.09 12.22 15.66
N THR A 35 1.67 13.01 16.57
CA THR A 35 1.60 12.72 18.02
C THR A 35 0.17 12.80 18.52
N LYS A 36 -0.57 13.85 18.11
CA LYS A 36 -1.98 13.96 18.50
C LYS A 36 -2.80 12.79 17.97
N ALA A 37 -2.60 12.39 16.72
CA ALA A 37 -3.30 11.25 16.11
C ALA A 37 -3.00 9.93 16.84
N LEU A 38 -1.72 9.61 17.07
CA LEU A 38 -1.32 8.40 17.81
C LEU A 38 -1.92 8.39 19.21
N THR A 39 -1.72 9.45 19.99
CA THR A 39 -2.18 9.47 21.38
C THR A 39 -3.71 9.43 21.49
N SER A 40 -4.42 10.02 20.53
CA SER A 40 -5.89 9.92 20.45
C SER A 40 -6.34 8.50 20.12
N TYR A 41 -5.65 7.82 19.20
CA TYR A 41 -5.92 6.43 18.85
C TYR A 41 -5.67 5.47 20.03
N LEU A 42 -4.56 5.66 20.75
CA LEU A 42 -4.23 4.88 21.94
C LEU A 42 -5.27 5.06 23.05
N HIS A 43 -5.74 6.28 23.29
CA HIS A 43 -6.82 6.54 24.24
C HIS A 43 -8.13 5.86 23.84
N GLN A 44 -8.50 5.97 22.57
CA GLN A 44 -9.74 5.39 22.05
C GLN A 44 -9.72 3.85 22.14
N SER A 45 -8.58 3.23 21.87
CA SER A 45 -8.44 1.77 21.81
C SER A 45 -8.18 1.14 23.17
N CYS A 46 -7.42 1.83 24.04
CA CYS A 46 -6.96 1.31 25.34
C CYS A 46 -7.14 2.35 26.46
N PRO A 47 -8.37 2.82 26.75
CA PRO A 47 -8.60 3.92 27.68
C PRO A 47 -8.17 3.65 29.14
N SER A 48 -8.05 2.37 29.54
CA SER A 48 -7.55 1.98 30.86
C SER A 48 -6.06 2.21 31.03
N GLU A 49 -5.29 2.07 29.94
CA GLU A 49 -3.82 2.24 29.93
C GLU A 49 -3.42 3.65 29.47
N TRP A 50 -4.22 4.25 28.60
CA TRP A 50 -3.97 5.55 28.00
C TRP A 50 -5.09 6.52 28.35
N SER A 51 -4.88 7.31 29.41
CA SER A 51 -5.91 8.25 29.88
C SER A 51 -6.07 9.46 28.95
N ALA A 52 -7.19 10.19 29.08
CA ALA A 52 -7.45 11.41 28.31
C ALA A 52 -6.39 12.51 28.53
N LEU A 53 -5.74 12.54 29.70
CA LEU A 53 -4.65 13.48 30.00
C LEU A 53 -3.38 13.23 29.16
N MET A 54 -3.25 12.03 28.61
CA MET A 54 -2.13 11.63 27.75
C MET A 54 -2.43 11.86 26.27
N VAL A 55 -3.44 12.67 25.92
CA VAL A 55 -3.86 12.92 24.53
C VAL A 55 -3.52 14.34 24.10
N GLY A 56 -2.50 14.51 23.26
CA GLY A 56 -2.02 15.83 22.88
C GLY A 56 -1.07 15.82 21.69
N SER A 57 -0.88 16.98 21.07
CA SER A 57 0.21 17.17 20.09
C SER A 57 1.58 17.21 20.76
N ARG A 58 1.60 17.50 22.06
CA ARG A 58 2.74 17.41 22.98
C ARG A 58 2.21 16.89 24.32
N ILE A 59 2.87 15.89 24.89
CA ILE A 59 2.51 15.27 26.17
C ILE A 59 3.79 15.00 26.97
N ASP A 60 3.62 14.79 28.27
CA ASP A 60 4.69 14.24 29.11
C ASP A 60 4.74 12.73 28.88
N TRP A 61 5.72 12.30 28.10
CA TRP A 61 5.90 10.89 27.77
C TRP A 61 6.39 10.11 29.00
N PRO A 62 5.99 8.83 29.14
CA PRO A 62 6.57 7.94 30.13
C PRO A 62 8.11 7.91 30.07
N GLU A 63 8.73 7.68 31.22
CA GLU A 63 10.17 7.49 31.32
C GLU A 63 10.63 6.30 30.46
N GLY A 64 11.89 6.35 29.97
CA GLY A 64 12.45 5.31 29.10
C GLY A 64 12.12 5.47 27.60
N THR A 65 11.37 6.51 27.21
CA THR A 65 11.16 6.86 25.79
C THR A 65 12.31 7.68 25.22
N VAL A 66 12.61 7.52 23.93
CA VAL A 66 13.68 8.24 23.20
C VAL A 66 13.08 9.32 22.31
N SER A 67 13.73 10.47 22.27
CA SER A 67 13.33 11.63 21.49
C SER A 67 13.90 11.60 20.07
N CYS A 68 13.04 11.62 19.06
CA CYS A 68 13.42 11.66 17.65
C CYS A 68 12.57 12.71 16.94
N GLU A 69 13.16 13.86 16.57
CA GLU A 69 12.41 15.01 16.07
C GLU A 69 12.37 15.07 14.53
N GLY A 70 11.18 15.27 13.97
CA GLY A 70 10.94 15.16 12.53
C GLY A 70 10.94 13.71 12.02
N TRP A 71 10.48 13.52 10.79
CA TRP A 71 10.35 12.19 10.18
C TRP A 71 11.73 11.55 9.96
N THR A 72 12.74 12.32 9.53
CA THR A 72 14.09 11.81 9.23
C THR A 72 14.78 11.27 10.49
N SER A 73 14.68 12.00 11.61
CA SER A 73 15.23 11.52 12.88
C SER A 73 14.48 10.30 13.40
N MET A 74 13.15 10.24 13.21
CA MET A 74 12.35 9.08 13.59
C MET A 74 12.77 7.83 12.81
N ALA A 75 12.87 7.93 11.48
CA ALA A 75 13.34 6.85 10.63
C ALA A 75 14.75 6.38 11.02
N LYS A 76 15.65 7.33 11.31
CA LYS A 76 17.00 7.03 11.80
C LYS A 76 16.98 6.27 13.13
N CYS A 77 16.19 6.71 14.11
CA CYS A 77 16.06 6.02 15.39
C CYS A 77 15.58 4.57 15.23
N ILE A 78 14.54 4.36 14.40
CA ILE A 78 13.99 3.04 14.13
C ILE A 78 15.05 2.14 13.46
N ARG A 79 15.78 2.68 12.48
CA ARG A 79 16.77 1.92 11.71
C ARG A 79 18.03 1.56 12.50
N GLU A 80 18.55 2.50 13.28
CA GLU A 80 19.86 2.34 13.94
C GLU A 80 19.78 1.57 15.26
N THR A 81 18.60 1.48 15.88
CA THR A 81 18.42 0.84 17.18
C THR A 81 17.43 -0.32 17.08
N PRO A 82 17.90 -1.58 16.98
CA PRO A 82 17.04 -2.76 16.94
C PRO A 82 16.05 -2.79 18.12
N GLY A 83 14.82 -3.22 17.86
CA GLY A 83 13.74 -3.24 18.87
C GLY A 83 13.07 -1.87 19.09
N THR A 84 13.40 -0.86 18.29
CA THR A 84 12.73 0.44 18.36
C THR A 84 11.36 0.39 17.70
N ILE A 85 10.34 0.88 18.39
CA ILE A 85 9.02 1.16 17.84
C ILE A 85 8.78 2.67 17.84
N GLY A 86 8.28 3.18 16.72
CA GLY A 86 7.95 4.58 16.55
C GLY A 86 6.74 4.76 15.63
N TYR A 87 6.42 6.02 15.35
CA TYR A 87 5.33 6.38 14.45
C TYR A 87 5.82 7.41 13.44
N ILE A 88 5.51 7.15 12.17
CA ILE A 88 5.83 7.98 11.02
C ILE A 88 4.65 7.92 10.06
N ASP A 89 4.45 8.95 9.25
CA ASP A 89 3.46 8.88 8.18
C ASP A 89 3.87 7.85 7.12
N THR A 90 2.87 7.24 6.51
CA THR A 90 3.02 6.06 5.64
C THR A 90 3.93 6.33 4.44
N GLY A 91 3.85 7.53 3.85
CA GLY A 91 4.71 7.94 2.75
C GLY A 91 6.20 7.85 3.08
N HIS A 92 6.64 8.52 4.15
CA HIS A 92 8.05 8.45 4.57
C HIS A 92 8.43 7.05 5.06
N GLY A 93 7.56 6.37 5.81
CA GLY A 93 7.83 5.00 6.27
C GLY A 93 8.10 4.02 5.11
N HIS A 94 7.28 4.10 4.05
CA HIS A 94 7.45 3.29 2.85
C HIS A 94 8.69 3.69 2.04
N GLN A 95 8.94 5.00 1.87
CA GLN A 95 10.13 5.50 1.17
C GLN A 95 11.42 5.03 1.84
N GLU A 96 11.44 5.01 3.16
CA GLU A 96 12.57 4.58 3.98
C GLU A 96 12.68 3.05 4.14
N ASN A 97 11.77 2.29 3.51
CA ASN A 97 11.62 0.83 3.62
C ASN A 97 11.61 0.34 5.07
N LEU A 98 10.94 1.09 5.95
CA LEU A 98 10.74 0.66 7.33
C LEU A 98 9.67 -0.42 7.39
N GLU A 99 9.84 -1.37 8.30
CA GLU A 99 8.80 -2.32 8.61
C GLU A 99 7.62 -1.64 9.33
N GLU A 100 6.42 -2.07 8.96
CA GLU A 100 5.18 -1.56 9.52
C GLU A 100 4.48 -2.66 10.31
N VAL A 101 4.02 -2.32 11.51
CA VAL A 101 3.19 -3.21 12.32
C VAL A 101 1.78 -3.29 11.73
N ALA A 102 1.20 -4.50 11.74
CA ALA A 102 -0.20 -4.62 11.41
C ALA A 102 -1.08 -4.17 12.57
N LEU A 103 -2.09 -3.34 12.31
CA LEU A 103 -3.06 -2.89 13.30
C LEU A 103 -4.41 -3.55 13.08
N LEU A 104 -5.04 -3.94 14.20
CA LEU A 104 -6.42 -4.43 14.20
C LEU A 104 -7.37 -3.25 13.93
N ASN A 105 -8.16 -3.35 12.86
CA ASN A 105 -9.19 -2.35 12.60
C ASN A 105 -10.50 -2.67 13.36
N SER A 106 -11.46 -1.75 13.24
CA SER A 106 -12.80 -1.87 13.83
C SER A 106 -13.60 -3.09 13.36
N SER A 107 -13.26 -3.66 12.20
CA SER A 107 -13.89 -4.85 11.63
C SER A 107 -13.22 -6.16 12.07
N GLY A 108 -12.18 -6.10 12.91
CA GLY A 108 -11.47 -7.27 13.42
C GLY A 108 -10.39 -7.82 12.48
N LEU A 109 -9.99 -7.06 11.46
CA LEU A 109 -8.93 -7.44 10.52
C LEU A 109 -7.61 -6.74 10.87
N TYR A 110 -6.53 -7.51 10.94
CA TYR A 110 -5.17 -6.97 11.00
C TYR A 110 -4.73 -6.54 9.60
N LEU A 111 -4.38 -5.26 9.46
CA LEU A 111 -3.98 -4.66 8.20
C LEU A 111 -2.63 -3.97 8.36
N THR A 112 -1.92 -3.77 7.26
CA THR A 112 -0.88 -2.72 7.15
C THR A 112 -1.46 -1.55 6.40
N SER A 113 -0.82 -0.36 6.45
CA SER A 113 -1.31 0.78 5.69
C SER A 113 -1.30 0.51 4.18
N LYS A 114 -0.31 -0.25 3.66
CA LYS A 114 -0.28 -0.69 2.26
C LYS A 114 -1.47 -1.58 1.89
N THR A 115 -1.80 -2.56 2.74
CA THR A 115 -2.91 -3.48 2.48
C THR A 115 -4.25 -2.73 2.52
N ALA A 116 -4.40 -1.80 3.46
CA ALA A 116 -5.57 -0.93 3.51
C ALA A 116 -5.66 -0.04 2.24
N ALA A 117 -4.56 0.60 1.83
CA ALA A 117 -4.53 1.46 0.65
C ALA A 117 -4.91 0.70 -0.63
N ALA A 118 -4.39 -0.51 -0.83
CA ALA A 118 -4.70 -1.35 -1.98
C ALA A 118 -6.20 -1.70 -2.10
N ASN A 119 -6.95 -1.60 -0.99
CA ASN A 119 -8.37 -1.87 -0.91
C ASN A 119 -9.22 -0.61 -0.65
N GLY A 120 -8.66 0.60 -0.87
CA GLY A 120 -9.37 1.87 -0.68
C GLY A 120 -9.70 2.21 0.78
N GLY A 121 -9.04 1.56 1.73
CA GLY A 121 -9.29 1.67 3.17
C GLY A 121 -8.91 3.00 3.81
N TRP A 122 -8.09 3.82 3.15
CA TRP A 122 -7.74 5.16 3.62
C TRP A 122 -8.91 6.12 3.36
N GLY A 123 -9.39 6.20 2.11
CA GLY A 123 -10.59 6.95 1.73
C GLY A 123 -11.86 6.48 2.45
N ALA A 124 -11.98 5.19 2.77
CA ALA A 124 -13.11 4.65 3.52
C ALA A 124 -13.29 5.30 4.91
N ALA A 125 -12.19 5.71 5.56
CA ALA A 125 -12.27 6.39 6.86
C ALA A 125 -12.95 7.77 6.78
N LEU A 126 -13.03 8.39 5.59
CA LEU A 126 -13.69 9.67 5.40
C LEU A 126 -15.21 9.55 5.19
N LEU A 127 -15.72 8.33 4.98
CA LEU A 127 -17.14 8.12 4.72
C LEU A 127 -17.97 8.51 5.95
N ASN A 128 -18.89 9.47 5.79
CA ASN A 128 -19.80 9.97 6.82
C ASN A 128 -19.13 10.63 8.04
N THR A 129 -17.84 11.00 7.96
CA THR A 129 -17.13 11.70 9.05
C THR A 129 -17.03 13.20 8.86
N LEU A 130 -17.15 13.68 7.61
CA LEU A 130 -17.09 15.10 7.29
C LEU A 130 -18.48 15.76 7.42
N PRO A 131 -18.53 17.03 7.81
CA PRO A 131 -19.78 17.78 7.82
C PRO A 131 -20.29 18.02 6.38
N THR A 132 -21.58 18.38 6.26
CA THR A 132 -22.25 18.57 4.96
C THR A 132 -22.05 19.95 4.34
N SER A 133 -21.32 20.85 5.00
CA SER A 133 -21.05 22.22 4.52
C SER A 133 -19.63 22.64 4.87
N ALA A 134 -18.99 23.36 3.94
CA ALA A 134 -17.64 23.89 4.12
C ALA A 134 -17.54 24.96 5.22
N GLU A 135 -18.67 25.55 5.62
CA GLU A 135 -18.76 26.54 6.71
C GLU A 135 -19.08 25.91 8.07
N ALA A 136 -19.30 24.60 8.12
CA ALA A 136 -19.59 23.89 9.36
C ALA A 136 -18.35 23.78 10.26
N ASP A 137 -18.57 23.32 11.50
CA ASP A 137 -17.48 23.03 12.42
C ASP A 137 -16.81 21.70 12.08
N PHE A 138 -15.49 21.74 11.85
CA PHE A 138 -14.65 20.56 11.59
C PHE A 138 -13.92 20.07 12.85
N SER A 139 -14.06 20.75 14.00
CA SER A 139 -13.32 20.44 15.22
C SER A 139 -13.57 19.03 15.77
N GLY A 140 -14.76 18.47 15.48
CA GLY A 140 -15.16 17.11 15.85
C GLY A 140 -14.79 16.02 14.83
N VAL A 141 -14.18 16.37 13.69
CA VAL A 141 -13.83 15.38 12.67
C VAL A 141 -12.70 14.48 13.17
N SER A 142 -13.00 13.19 13.26
CA SER A 142 -12.03 12.15 13.59
C SER A 142 -12.08 11.05 12.54
N LEU A 143 -10.93 10.69 12.00
CA LEU A 143 -10.78 9.57 11.06
C LEU A 143 -10.13 8.34 11.73
N LEU A 144 -10.07 8.35 13.06
CA LEU A 144 -9.48 7.28 13.85
C LEU A 144 -10.50 6.17 14.08
N ASN A 145 -10.04 4.93 13.87
CA ASN A 145 -10.78 3.69 14.06
C ASN A 145 -12.18 3.67 13.43
N GLN A 146 -12.30 4.24 12.23
CA GLN A 146 -13.55 4.29 11.47
C GLN A 146 -13.97 2.89 10.99
N PRO A 147 -15.27 2.63 10.76
CA PRO A 147 -15.78 1.34 10.30
C PRO A 147 -15.32 1.02 8.87
N GLY A 148 -15.36 -0.27 8.53
CA GLY A 148 -15.10 -0.80 7.19
C GLY A 148 -14.08 -1.94 7.19
N GLU A 149 -14.30 -2.93 6.32
CA GLU A 149 -13.54 -4.18 6.32
C GLU A 149 -12.02 -3.95 6.16
N TYR A 150 -11.64 -3.06 5.25
CA TYR A 150 -10.25 -2.71 4.96
C TYR A 150 -9.83 -1.33 5.49
N THR A 151 -10.66 -0.67 6.29
CA THR A 151 -10.38 0.69 6.78
C THR A 151 -9.15 0.71 7.69
N TRP A 152 -8.19 1.60 7.39
CA TRP A 152 -7.01 1.77 8.22
C TRP A 152 -7.38 2.50 9.52
N PRO A 153 -7.00 2.02 10.72
CA PRO A 153 -7.47 2.60 11.97
C PRO A 153 -6.83 3.95 12.32
N MET A 154 -5.74 4.35 11.66
CA MET A 154 -5.04 5.62 11.94
C MET A 154 -4.91 6.47 10.66
N VAL A 155 -6.03 7.01 10.19
CA VAL A 155 -6.06 7.97 9.07
C VAL A 155 -6.11 9.40 9.64
N THR A 156 -5.50 10.35 8.94
CA THR A 156 -5.57 11.78 9.27
C THR A 156 -5.80 12.61 8.00
N LEU A 157 -6.47 13.75 8.16
CA LEU A 157 -6.66 14.73 7.10
C LEU A 157 -5.70 15.91 7.31
N SER A 158 -5.12 16.43 6.22
CA SER A 158 -4.36 17.67 6.25
C SER A 158 -5.26 18.85 5.90
N TYR A 159 -5.14 19.95 6.65
CA TYR A 159 -5.95 21.16 6.48
C TYR A 159 -5.08 22.32 6.01
N LEU A 160 -5.63 23.12 5.09
CA LEU A 160 -5.06 24.41 4.70
C LEU A 160 -5.90 25.53 5.29
N TYR A 161 -5.28 26.38 6.11
CA TYR A 161 -5.94 27.56 6.67
C TYR A 161 -5.72 28.76 5.77
N VAL A 162 -6.77 29.21 5.11
CA VAL A 162 -6.75 30.35 4.18
C VAL A 162 -7.75 31.39 4.65
N ARG A 163 -7.36 32.68 4.62
CA ARG A 163 -8.31 33.76 4.94
C ARG A 163 -9.38 33.80 3.85
N GLN A 164 -10.65 33.93 4.27
CA GLN A 164 -11.77 34.10 3.35
C GLN A 164 -11.60 35.32 2.45
N THR A 165 -10.95 36.40 2.93
CA THR A 165 -10.64 37.58 2.12
C THR A 165 -9.14 37.74 1.94
N LEU A 166 -8.71 37.73 0.67
CA LEU A 166 -7.29 37.80 0.29
C LEU A 166 -6.76 39.23 0.13
N SER A 167 -7.50 40.25 0.61
CA SER A 167 -7.11 41.66 0.52
C SER A 167 -5.77 41.98 1.20
N HIS A 168 -5.36 41.17 2.18
CA HIS A 168 -4.06 41.23 2.85
C HIS A 168 -2.88 40.90 1.94
N ILE A 169 -3.10 40.18 0.84
CA ILE A 169 -2.10 39.91 -0.20
C ILE A 169 -2.19 41.05 -1.22
N PRO A 170 -1.10 41.63 -1.72
CA PRO A 170 -1.15 42.59 -2.82
C PRO A 170 -1.79 42.01 -4.08
N SER A 171 -2.61 42.80 -4.80
CA SER A 171 -3.29 42.35 -6.04
C SER A 171 -2.36 42.22 -7.26
N LYS A 172 -1.07 42.56 -7.10
CA LYS A 172 -0.09 42.62 -8.20
C LYS A 172 -0.03 41.29 -8.96
N GLY A 173 -0.18 41.35 -10.28
CA GLY A 173 -0.06 40.19 -11.17
C GLY A 173 -1.06 39.06 -10.92
N GLY A 174 -2.23 39.36 -10.33
CA GLY A 174 -3.23 38.33 -10.04
C GLY A 174 -2.82 37.36 -8.93
N THR A 175 -1.89 37.71 -8.04
CA THR A 175 -1.38 36.78 -7.00
C THR A 175 -2.49 36.14 -6.16
N ARG A 176 -3.59 36.87 -5.89
CA ARG A 176 -4.74 36.36 -5.16
C ARG A 176 -5.53 35.29 -5.94
N SER A 177 -5.73 35.51 -7.24
CA SER A 177 -6.40 34.53 -8.11
C SER A 177 -5.51 33.32 -8.38
N LEU A 178 -4.19 33.50 -8.43
CA LEU A 178 -3.22 32.41 -8.49
C LEU A 178 -3.31 31.50 -7.26
N LEU A 179 -3.38 32.06 -6.05
CA LEU A 179 -3.58 31.27 -4.83
C LEU A 179 -4.90 30.49 -4.88
N LYS A 180 -6.00 31.13 -5.29
CA LYS A 180 -7.29 30.45 -5.43
C LYS A 180 -7.21 29.30 -6.44
N LEU A 181 -6.58 29.52 -7.59
CA LEU A 181 -6.34 28.48 -8.60
C LEU A 181 -5.51 27.31 -8.05
N PHE A 182 -4.43 27.62 -7.32
CA PHE A 182 -3.57 26.61 -6.70
C PHE A 182 -4.37 25.71 -5.74
N LEU A 183 -5.24 26.30 -4.92
CA LEU A 183 -6.11 25.53 -4.02
C LEU A 183 -7.08 24.63 -4.82
N SER A 184 -7.68 25.14 -5.90
CA SER A 184 -8.54 24.34 -6.78
C SER A 184 -7.80 23.16 -7.40
N VAL A 185 -6.53 23.35 -7.78
CA VAL A 185 -5.67 22.28 -8.31
C VAL A 185 -5.35 21.22 -7.25
N LEU A 186 -5.09 21.63 -6.01
CA LEU A 186 -4.77 20.69 -4.92
C LEU A 186 -5.93 19.76 -4.55
N VAL A 187 -7.17 20.16 -4.82
CA VAL A 187 -8.37 19.36 -4.53
C VAL A 187 -8.91 18.64 -5.77
N ASP A 188 -8.27 18.84 -6.93
CA ASP A 188 -8.55 18.11 -8.15
C ASP A 188 -7.73 16.82 -8.20
N GLY A 189 -8.39 15.70 -7.90
CA GLY A 189 -7.75 14.37 -7.90
C GLY A 189 -7.18 13.98 -9.26
N ALA A 190 -7.70 14.51 -10.38
CA ALA A 190 -7.14 14.25 -11.71
C ALA A 190 -5.77 14.92 -11.87
N THR A 191 -5.57 16.09 -11.27
CA THR A 191 -4.30 16.82 -11.35
C THR A 191 -3.30 16.38 -10.29
N ILE A 192 -3.71 16.23 -9.03
CA ILE A 192 -2.78 15.95 -7.93
C ILE A 192 -2.58 14.46 -7.64
N GLY A 193 -3.44 13.58 -8.17
CA GLY A 193 -3.51 12.19 -7.72
C GLY A 193 -2.24 11.38 -7.90
N GLU A 194 -1.50 11.62 -8.99
CA GLU A 194 -0.19 10.97 -9.17
C GLU A 194 0.85 11.47 -8.18
N HIS A 195 0.85 12.77 -7.88
CA HIS A 195 1.73 13.32 -6.85
C HIS A 195 1.38 12.79 -5.46
N CYS A 196 0.09 12.70 -5.12
CA CYS A 196 -0.35 12.07 -3.88
C CYS A 196 0.22 10.66 -3.78
N ARG A 197 -0.02 9.79 -4.78
CA ARG A 197 0.49 8.41 -4.78
C ARG A 197 2.01 8.33 -4.65
N ARG A 198 2.75 9.16 -5.40
CA ARG A 198 4.21 9.20 -5.36
C ARG A 198 4.76 9.52 -3.97
N PHE A 199 4.06 10.35 -3.20
CA PHE A 199 4.44 10.72 -1.83
C PHE A 199 3.72 9.89 -0.75
N GLY A 200 3.03 8.81 -1.13
CA GLY A 200 2.31 7.93 -0.20
C GLY A 200 1.11 8.60 0.48
N LEU A 201 0.46 9.53 -0.22
CA LEU A 201 -0.80 10.17 0.13
C LEU A 201 -1.91 9.65 -0.78
N GLU A 202 -3.16 9.82 -0.35
CA GLU A 202 -4.33 9.59 -1.20
C GLU A 202 -5.03 10.91 -1.50
N SER A 203 -5.55 11.02 -2.72
CA SER A 203 -6.42 12.15 -3.08
C SER A 203 -7.73 12.12 -2.31
N LEU A 204 -8.35 13.27 -2.16
CA LEU A 204 -9.65 13.37 -1.51
C LEU A 204 -10.72 12.55 -2.27
N PRO A 205 -11.52 11.73 -1.57
CA PRO A 205 -12.74 11.17 -2.14
C PRO A 205 -13.67 12.26 -2.67
N ALA A 206 -14.52 11.94 -3.64
CA ALA A 206 -15.33 12.92 -4.38
C ALA A 206 -16.13 13.88 -3.47
N GLY A 207 -16.74 13.37 -2.39
CA GLY A 207 -17.49 14.19 -1.42
C GLY A 207 -16.60 15.17 -0.65
N ALA A 208 -15.43 14.72 -0.17
CA ALA A 208 -14.46 15.57 0.53
C ALA A 208 -13.85 16.62 -0.41
N ALA A 209 -13.58 16.25 -1.66
CA ALA A 209 -13.11 17.16 -2.69
C ALA A 209 -14.16 18.23 -3.02
N GLN A 210 -15.44 17.84 -3.05
CA GLN A 210 -16.55 18.77 -3.27
C GLN A 210 -16.69 19.78 -2.12
N LEU A 211 -16.65 19.31 -0.88
CA LEU A 211 -16.65 20.15 0.31
C LEU A 211 -15.48 21.15 0.31
N SER A 212 -14.31 20.70 -0.13
CA SER A 212 -13.14 21.58 -0.25
C SER A 212 -13.30 22.63 -1.35
N ARG A 213 -13.91 22.27 -2.49
CA ARG A 213 -14.24 23.23 -3.57
C ARG A 213 -15.23 24.29 -3.10
N GLU A 214 -16.26 23.90 -2.36
CA GLU A 214 -17.21 24.85 -1.76
C GLU A 214 -16.49 25.84 -0.83
N GLY A 215 -15.58 25.35 0.01
CA GLY A 215 -14.76 26.23 0.87
C GLY A 215 -13.85 27.17 0.07
N ILE A 216 -13.29 26.71 -1.05
CA ILE A 216 -12.48 27.54 -1.96
C ILE A 216 -13.36 28.60 -2.63
N ASP A 217 -14.59 28.28 -3.00
CA ASP A 217 -15.50 29.21 -3.68
C ASP A 217 -15.85 30.43 -2.82
N VAL A 218 -15.94 30.26 -1.50
CA VAL A 218 -16.13 31.34 -0.51
C VAL A 218 -14.96 32.32 -0.48
N ILE A 219 -13.76 31.93 -0.94
CA ILE A 219 -12.58 32.81 -0.92
C ILE A 219 -12.76 33.97 -1.91
N THR A 220 -12.66 35.18 -1.39
CA THR A 220 -12.77 36.45 -2.12
C THR A 220 -11.40 37.04 -2.42
N VAL A 221 -11.14 37.31 -3.71
CA VAL A 221 -9.89 37.94 -4.18
C VAL A 221 -9.93 39.48 -4.10
N GLY A 222 -11.10 40.08 -3.92
CA GLY A 222 -11.27 41.49 -3.55
C GLY A 222 -10.85 42.52 -4.61
N ASP A 223 -10.56 42.11 -5.84
CA ASP A 223 -10.20 42.98 -6.97
C ASP A 223 -10.62 42.28 -8.26
N ALA A 224 -11.81 42.63 -8.77
CA ALA A 224 -12.39 42.00 -9.96
C ALA A 224 -11.65 42.39 -11.25
N ASP A 225 -10.98 43.55 -11.24
CA ASP A 225 -10.26 44.09 -12.40
C ASP A 225 -8.83 43.53 -12.48
N ALA A 226 -8.35 42.85 -11.43
CA ALA A 226 -7.07 42.18 -11.43
C ALA A 226 -7.07 40.95 -12.35
N PRO A 227 -5.91 40.62 -12.96
CA PRO A 227 -5.78 39.42 -13.78
C PRO A 227 -6.19 38.14 -13.03
N GLN A 228 -6.93 37.27 -13.73
CA GLN A 228 -7.40 36.00 -13.19
C GLN A 228 -6.58 34.84 -13.75
N TRP A 229 -5.94 34.09 -12.86
CA TRP A 229 -5.20 32.90 -13.27
C TRP A 229 -6.13 31.75 -13.63
N SER A 230 -5.80 31.02 -14.69
CA SER A 230 -6.53 29.81 -15.11
C SER A 230 -5.59 28.72 -15.60
N LEU A 231 -6.11 27.49 -15.76
CA LEU A 231 -5.43 26.40 -16.43
C LEU A 231 -5.68 26.46 -17.95
N GLU A 232 -4.68 26.07 -18.73
CA GLU A 232 -4.75 26.01 -20.18
C GLU A 232 -5.86 25.06 -20.66
N SER A 233 -6.78 25.58 -21.47
CA SER A 233 -7.86 24.80 -22.11
C SER A 233 -7.45 24.18 -23.45
N ASN A 234 -6.52 24.82 -24.17
CA ASN A 234 -5.95 24.32 -25.43
C ASN A 234 -4.57 24.94 -25.70
N THR A 235 -3.82 24.33 -26.62
CA THR A 235 -2.44 24.73 -26.91
C THR A 235 -2.30 25.87 -27.92
N MET A 236 -3.41 26.45 -28.38
CA MET A 236 -3.37 27.52 -29.37
C MET A 236 -3.19 28.87 -28.67
N ARG A 237 -2.24 29.67 -29.20
CA ARG A 237 -2.04 31.05 -28.76
C ARG A 237 -3.31 31.85 -28.99
N GLY A 238 -3.84 32.48 -27.94
CA GLY A 238 -5.05 33.31 -28.00
C GLY A 238 -6.38 32.57 -27.88
N ALA A 239 -6.37 31.23 -27.83
CA ALA A 239 -7.56 30.43 -27.53
C ALA A 239 -7.45 29.64 -26.23
N GLY A 240 -6.23 29.27 -25.80
CA GLY A 240 -6.02 28.54 -24.55
C GLY A 240 -4.69 28.84 -23.87
N MET A 241 -3.68 29.36 -24.60
CA MET A 241 -2.48 29.95 -24.01
C MET A 241 -2.62 31.47 -23.91
N GLY A 242 -2.18 32.05 -22.78
CA GLY A 242 -2.21 33.49 -22.54
C GLY A 242 -1.36 33.93 -21.35
N GLU A 243 -1.27 35.24 -21.16
CA GLU A 243 -0.77 35.81 -19.91
C GLU A 243 -1.75 35.41 -18.78
N PHE A 244 -1.23 34.99 -17.62
CA PHE A 244 -2.02 34.44 -16.50
C PHE A 244 -2.69 33.08 -16.77
N VAL A 245 -2.12 32.27 -17.66
CA VAL A 245 -2.54 30.88 -17.88
C VAL A 245 -1.41 29.91 -17.54
N ILE A 246 -1.68 28.92 -16.71
CA ILE A 246 -0.75 27.81 -16.41
C ILE A 246 -0.97 26.70 -17.43
N SER A 247 0.08 26.31 -18.16
CA SER A 247 0.01 25.20 -19.11
C SER A 247 -0.16 23.87 -18.38
N THR A 248 -1.21 23.13 -18.75
CA THR A 248 -1.49 21.77 -18.26
C THR A 248 -0.86 20.71 -19.16
N LYS A 249 -0.60 21.03 -20.43
CA LYS A 249 -0.06 20.06 -21.41
C LYS A 249 1.46 20.01 -21.50
N ARG A 250 2.19 20.98 -20.92
CA ARG A 250 3.66 20.98 -20.94
C ARG A 250 4.32 20.33 -19.72
N LEU A 251 3.54 20.00 -18.68
CA LEU A 251 4.01 19.24 -17.52
C LEU A 251 4.07 17.71 -17.77
N THR A 252 3.43 17.21 -18.83
CA THR A 252 3.26 15.76 -19.08
C THR A 252 4.11 15.20 -20.24
N SER A 253 4.84 16.02 -20.99
CA SER A 253 5.39 15.53 -22.28
C SER A 253 6.64 14.64 -22.18
N TYR A 254 7.36 14.60 -21.06
CA TYR A 254 8.53 13.71 -20.92
C TYR A 254 8.35 12.71 -19.78
N ASP A 255 8.11 13.16 -18.55
CA ASP A 255 8.00 12.25 -17.40
C ASP A 255 6.70 11.44 -17.42
N ALA A 256 5.57 12.05 -17.82
CA ALA A 256 4.31 11.30 -17.92
C ALA A 256 4.21 10.48 -19.21
N TYR A 257 4.87 10.89 -20.30
CA TYR A 257 5.03 10.05 -21.50
C TYR A 257 5.89 8.82 -21.19
N THR A 258 7.04 9.00 -20.53
CA THR A 258 7.90 7.89 -20.13
C THR A 258 7.21 7.01 -19.09
N GLN A 259 6.54 7.56 -18.06
CA GLN A 259 5.79 6.77 -17.10
C GLN A 259 4.62 6.01 -17.73
N GLY A 260 3.80 6.65 -18.58
CA GLY A 260 2.70 6.00 -19.29
C GLY A 260 3.19 4.86 -20.18
N ALA A 261 4.23 5.12 -20.99
CA ALA A 261 4.86 4.08 -21.81
C ALA A 261 5.42 2.93 -20.97
N THR A 262 6.09 3.23 -19.85
CA THR A 262 6.62 2.19 -18.96
C THR A 262 5.52 1.42 -18.24
N MET A 263 4.39 2.05 -17.90
CA MET A 263 3.28 1.37 -17.22
C MET A 263 2.54 0.43 -18.17
N ASP A 264 2.34 0.86 -19.42
CA ASP A 264 1.77 0.01 -20.47
C ASP A 264 2.69 -1.18 -20.77
N GLU A 265 4.01 -0.95 -20.83
CA GLU A 265 5.02 -2.03 -20.96
C GLU A 265 5.04 -2.96 -19.74
N VAL A 266 4.93 -2.43 -18.52
CA VAL A 266 4.86 -3.26 -17.30
C VAL A 266 3.58 -4.09 -17.29
N GLN A 267 2.45 -3.52 -17.69
CA GLN A 267 1.19 -4.26 -17.79
C GLN A 267 1.24 -5.35 -18.85
N SER A 268 1.86 -5.09 -20.01
CA SER A 268 2.04 -6.11 -21.05
C SER A 268 2.97 -7.23 -20.58
N VAL A 269 4.11 -6.89 -19.95
CA VAL A 269 5.04 -7.87 -19.39
C VAL A 269 4.39 -8.69 -18.27
N GLN A 270 3.56 -8.08 -17.42
CA GLN A 270 2.80 -8.80 -16.40
C GLN A 270 1.76 -9.74 -17.01
N ALA A 271 1.09 -9.34 -18.09
CA ALA A 271 0.16 -10.20 -18.81
C ALA A 271 0.88 -11.40 -19.43
N ASP A 272 2.03 -11.17 -20.08
CA ASP A 272 2.88 -12.22 -20.65
C ASP A 272 3.43 -13.17 -19.58
N ALA A 273 3.85 -12.64 -18.43
CA ALA A 273 4.33 -13.43 -17.30
C ALA A 273 3.22 -14.33 -16.72
N ARG A 274 1.98 -13.81 -16.61
CA ARG A 274 0.82 -14.62 -16.19
C ARG A 274 0.50 -15.72 -17.20
N ALA A 275 0.53 -15.40 -18.49
CA ALA A 275 0.32 -16.37 -19.56
C ALA A 275 1.40 -17.47 -19.53
N SER A 276 2.67 -17.10 -19.43
CA SER A 276 3.80 -18.05 -19.31
C SER A 276 3.71 -18.92 -18.05
N SER A 277 3.33 -18.34 -16.92
CA SER A 277 3.11 -19.08 -15.66
C SER A 277 1.95 -20.08 -15.81
N SER A 278 0.86 -19.69 -16.47
CA SER A 278 -0.27 -20.60 -16.72
C SER A 278 0.12 -21.78 -17.62
N LEU A 279 0.93 -21.55 -18.66
CA LEU A 279 1.44 -22.60 -19.54
C LEU A 279 2.40 -23.53 -18.79
N THR A 280 3.25 -22.97 -17.93
CA THR A 280 4.18 -23.74 -17.10
C THR A 280 3.42 -24.63 -16.12
N ASN A 281 2.41 -24.10 -15.45
CA ASN A 281 1.54 -24.88 -14.55
C ASN A 281 0.84 -26.01 -15.31
N ALA A 282 0.27 -25.75 -16.49
CA ALA A 282 -0.35 -26.79 -17.32
C ALA A 282 0.64 -27.90 -17.73
N ARG A 283 1.91 -27.56 -18.01
CA ARG A 283 2.97 -28.54 -18.27
C ARG A 283 3.32 -29.37 -17.04
N VAL A 284 3.39 -28.73 -15.86
CA VAL A 284 3.63 -29.43 -14.59
C VAL A 284 2.51 -30.42 -14.31
N ASP A 285 1.25 -30.00 -14.46
CA ASP A 285 0.08 -30.87 -14.27
C ASP A 285 0.13 -32.08 -15.21
N SER A 286 0.45 -31.86 -16.50
CA SER A 286 0.61 -32.96 -17.47
C SER A 286 1.76 -33.91 -17.12
N LEU A 287 2.88 -33.40 -16.60
CA LEU A 287 3.99 -34.24 -16.15
C LEU A 287 3.63 -35.05 -14.90
N GLN A 288 2.84 -34.48 -13.98
CA GLN A 288 2.33 -35.20 -12.81
C GLN A 288 1.40 -36.34 -13.20
N GLU A 289 0.50 -36.13 -14.16
CA GLU A 289 -0.36 -37.19 -14.71
C GLU A 289 0.47 -38.33 -15.34
N ARG A 290 1.50 -37.98 -16.13
CA ARG A 290 2.41 -38.97 -16.73
C ARG A 290 3.20 -39.74 -15.66
N LEU A 291 3.67 -39.07 -14.62
CA LEU A 291 4.38 -39.70 -13.52
C LEU A 291 3.48 -40.72 -12.80
N GLN A 292 2.24 -40.34 -12.48
CA GLN A 292 1.27 -41.23 -11.83
C GLN A 292 0.91 -42.45 -12.68
N ALA A 293 0.81 -42.26 -14.01
CA ALA A 293 0.63 -43.37 -14.95
C ALA A 293 1.85 -44.31 -14.95
N LEU A 294 3.07 -43.77 -14.87
CA LEU A 294 4.30 -44.54 -14.84
C LEU A 294 4.42 -45.35 -13.54
N GLU A 295 4.13 -44.74 -12.39
CA GLU A 295 4.09 -45.40 -11.08
C GLU A 295 3.10 -46.57 -11.07
N THR A 296 1.92 -46.38 -11.66
CA THR A 296 0.92 -47.44 -11.82
C THR A 296 1.45 -48.60 -12.66
N LEU A 297 2.20 -48.30 -13.72
CA LEU A 297 2.77 -49.32 -14.62
C LEU A 297 3.90 -50.10 -13.94
N VAL A 298 4.77 -49.41 -13.19
CA VAL A 298 5.80 -50.04 -12.36
C VAL A 298 5.17 -50.99 -11.34
N GLY A 299 4.12 -50.56 -10.63
CA GLY A 299 3.42 -51.42 -9.68
C GLY A 299 2.81 -52.67 -10.31
N LYS A 300 2.24 -52.56 -11.53
CA LYS A 300 1.75 -53.73 -12.29
C LYS A 300 2.89 -54.67 -12.69
N LEU A 301 4.04 -54.12 -13.08
CA LEU A 301 5.22 -54.91 -13.45
C LEU A 301 5.75 -55.68 -12.24
N GLU A 302 5.86 -55.03 -11.08
CA GLU A 302 6.27 -55.65 -9.82
C GLU A 302 5.33 -56.79 -9.43
N ALA A 303 4.00 -56.57 -9.49
CA ALA A 303 3.01 -57.61 -9.21
C ALA A 303 3.15 -58.81 -10.17
N THR A 304 3.43 -58.54 -11.45
CA THR A 304 3.67 -59.60 -12.44
C THR A 304 4.94 -60.40 -12.12
N ILE A 305 6.03 -59.73 -11.74
CA ILE A 305 7.28 -60.38 -11.34
C ILE A 305 7.07 -61.27 -10.10
N VAL A 306 6.31 -60.80 -9.11
CA VAL A 306 5.96 -61.59 -7.92
C VAL A 306 5.16 -62.83 -8.33
N GLY A 307 4.12 -62.67 -9.14
CA GLY A 307 3.30 -63.79 -9.63
C GLY A 307 4.11 -64.84 -10.40
N LEU A 308 5.04 -64.40 -11.26
CA LEU A 308 5.94 -65.31 -11.99
C LEU A 308 6.89 -66.07 -11.05
N LYS A 309 7.38 -65.44 -9.98
CA LYS A 309 8.22 -66.11 -8.97
C LYS A 309 7.42 -67.14 -8.16
N GLU A 310 6.18 -66.85 -7.81
CA GLU A 310 5.28 -67.78 -7.11
C GLU A 310 4.88 -68.98 -7.99
N GLN A 311 4.63 -68.76 -9.29
CA GLN A 311 4.42 -69.85 -10.26
C GLN A 311 5.65 -70.74 -10.40
N LYS A 312 6.86 -70.16 -10.36
CA LYS A 312 8.11 -70.93 -10.39
C LYS A 312 8.35 -71.75 -9.10
N GLN A 313 7.87 -71.29 -7.95
CA GLN A 313 7.95 -72.05 -6.68
C GLN A 313 6.91 -73.15 -6.55
N THR A 314 5.75 -73.01 -7.20
CA THR A 314 4.66 -74.01 -7.16
C THR A 314 4.76 -75.09 -8.22
N ASN A 315 5.71 -74.97 -9.16
CA ASN A 315 5.98 -75.96 -10.20
C ASN A 315 7.50 -76.26 -10.28
N PRO A 316 8.06 -77.12 -9.40
CA PRO A 316 9.51 -77.35 -9.31
C PRO A 316 10.05 -78.33 -10.37
N GLY A 317 9.44 -78.40 -11.56
CA GLY A 317 9.87 -79.33 -12.60
C GLY A 317 9.57 -78.82 -14.00
N ASP A 318 10.54 -78.11 -14.57
CA ASP A 318 11.01 -78.36 -15.96
C ASP A 318 12.31 -77.57 -16.19
N ASP A 319 13.44 -78.16 -15.82
CA ASP A 319 14.77 -77.74 -16.25
C ASP A 319 14.98 -78.20 -17.71
N SER A 320 14.35 -77.54 -18.68
CA SER A 320 14.76 -77.67 -20.09
C SER A 320 14.27 -76.53 -20.99
N VAL A 321 14.99 -75.39 -21.00
CA VAL A 321 14.94 -74.50 -22.19
C VAL A 321 16.34 -74.03 -22.59
N ASN A 322 16.72 -74.54 -23.76
CA ASN A 322 17.87 -74.29 -24.61
C ASN A 322 18.04 -72.80 -24.97
N PRO A 323 19.26 -72.23 -25.04
CA PRO A 323 19.48 -70.83 -25.39
C PRO A 323 19.64 -70.72 -26.91
N ASP A 324 18.58 -70.36 -27.63
CA ASP A 324 18.70 -69.71 -28.94
C ASP A 324 17.33 -69.27 -29.43
N THR A 325 17.07 -67.97 -29.38
CA THR A 325 16.45 -67.16 -30.45
C THR A 325 16.21 -65.76 -29.90
N GLN A 326 17.09 -64.83 -30.27
CA GLN A 326 16.80 -63.41 -30.18
C GLN A 326 15.83 -63.05 -31.30
N GLU A 327 14.64 -62.57 -30.94
CA GLU A 327 13.90 -61.61 -31.78
C GLU A 327 13.46 -60.46 -30.88
N VAL A 328 14.08 -59.29 -31.11
CA VAL A 328 13.79 -58.03 -30.47
C VAL A 328 12.55 -57.43 -31.13
N PRO A 329 11.45 -57.14 -30.41
CA PRO A 329 10.35 -56.38 -30.98
C PRO A 329 10.72 -54.89 -31.08
N ASN A 330 10.49 -54.37 -32.28
CA ASN A 330 10.70 -53.03 -32.77
C ASN A 330 10.06 -51.94 -31.87
N VAL A 331 10.85 -50.98 -31.39
CA VAL A 331 10.37 -49.76 -30.71
C VAL A 331 10.00 -48.73 -31.78
N PRO A 332 8.76 -48.19 -31.84
CA PRO A 332 8.44 -47.09 -32.74
C PRO A 332 9.10 -45.80 -32.26
N ALA A 333 9.69 -45.08 -33.22
CA ALA A 333 10.46 -43.86 -33.03
C ALA A 333 9.66 -42.72 -32.39
N GLU A 334 10.34 -41.98 -31.51
CA GLU A 334 10.00 -40.63 -31.07
C GLU A 334 9.78 -39.71 -32.29
N SER A 335 8.60 -39.11 -32.39
CA SER A 335 8.40 -37.90 -33.18
C SER A 335 8.64 -36.69 -32.27
N THR A 336 9.72 -35.99 -32.56
CA THR A 336 9.98 -34.61 -32.15
C THR A 336 8.81 -33.71 -32.52
N GLU A 337 8.16 -33.10 -31.54
CA GLU A 337 7.39 -31.86 -31.75
C GLU A 337 7.85 -30.80 -30.76
N THR A 338 8.58 -29.85 -31.33
CA THR A 338 8.83 -28.50 -30.82
C THR A 338 7.52 -27.74 -30.59
N VAL A 339 7.29 -27.27 -29.36
CA VAL A 339 6.72 -25.95 -29.02
C VAL A 339 7.29 -25.48 -27.68
#